data_AF-A0A3B8T0R1-F1
#
_entry.id   AF-A0A3B8T0R1-F1
#
_cell.length_a   1.000
_cell.length_b   1.000
_cell.length_c   1.000
_cell.angle_alpha   90.00
_cell.angle_beta   90.00
_cell.angle_gamma   90.00
#
_symmetry.space_group_name_H-M   'P 1'
#
loop_
_entity.id
_entity.type
_entity.pdbx_description
1 polymer ?
#
loop_
_entity_poly.entity_id
_entity_poly.type
_entity_poly.pdbx_seq_one_letter_code
_entity_poly.pdbx_strand_id
1 'polypeptide(L)' 'MKIIRNTLSCLLVAPFALHAAEPSSDVESLDALRAFIEVYEHIKGEYVEEIDDQTLLNDAINGMLTKLDPHSGYLKPRDV' A
#
# COMPACT_ATOMS: atom_id res chain seq x y z
N MET A 1 38.65 -41.05 -39.41
CA MET A 1 38.98 -41.42 -38.02
C MET A 1 39.82 -40.30 -37.41
N LYS A 2 39.60 -39.94 -36.12
CA LYS A 2 39.97 -38.70 -35.37
C LYS A 2 38.82 -37.67 -35.44
N ILE A 3 37.78 -37.60 -34.57
CA ILE A 3 37.66 -37.62 -33.09
C ILE A 3 38.82 -36.92 -32.38
N ILE A 4 38.58 -35.70 -31.87
CA ILE A 4 38.71 -35.27 -30.45
C ILE A 4 38.13 -33.83 -30.31
N ARG A 5 36.92 -33.78 -29.71
CA ARG A 5 36.38 -32.83 -28.71
C ARG A 5 36.88 -31.37 -28.69
N ASN A 6 36.03 -30.49 -29.25
CA ASN A 6 35.99 -29.05 -28.97
C ASN A 6 35.37 -28.81 -27.58
N THR A 7 36.22 -28.56 -26.59
CA THR A 7 35.85 -27.98 -25.31
C THR A 7 36.75 -26.79 -25.10
N LEU A 8 36.22 -25.59 -24.86
CA LEU A 8 36.21 -25.00 -23.52
C LEU A 8 35.98 -23.49 -23.60
N SER A 9 35.03 -23.05 -22.77
CA SER A 9 34.90 -21.71 -22.22
C SER A 9 34.28 -20.63 -23.12
N CYS A 10 32.95 -20.63 -23.09
CA CYS A 10 32.10 -19.47 -23.31
C CYS A 10 32.58 -18.29 -22.43
N LEU A 11 32.88 -17.18 -23.10
CA LEU A 11 33.23 -15.89 -22.52
C LEU A 11 32.00 -15.31 -21.78
N LEU A 12 32.04 -15.40 -20.45
CA LEU A 12 31.38 -14.56 -19.45
C LEU A 12 30.16 -13.72 -19.92
N VAL A 13 29.01 -14.37 -20.11
CA VAL A 13 27.72 -13.69 -19.99
C VAL A 13 27.52 -13.47 -18.50
N ALA A 14 27.86 -12.28 -18.02
CA ALA A 14 27.42 -11.84 -16.71
C ALA A 14 25.89 -11.98 -16.68
N PRO A 15 25.29 -12.63 -15.67
CA PRO A 15 23.87 -12.46 -15.46
C PRO A 15 23.72 -10.98 -15.13
N PHE A 16 23.16 -10.20 -16.06
CA PHE A 16 22.54 -8.94 -15.69
C PHE A 16 21.46 -9.38 -14.73
N ALA A 17 21.78 -9.31 -13.43
CA ALA A 17 20.83 -9.53 -12.38
C ALA A 17 19.74 -8.49 -12.64
N LEU A 18 18.67 -8.95 -13.28
CA LEU A 18 17.39 -8.29 -13.26
C LEU A 18 17.03 -8.27 -11.78
N HIS A 19 17.48 -7.24 -11.09
CA HIS A 19 17.05 -6.92 -9.75
C HIS A 19 15.57 -6.64 -9.91
N ALA A 20 14.75 -7.66 -9.66
CA ALA A 20 13.34 -7.46 -9.41
C ALA A 20 13.29 -6.47 -8.26
N ALA A 21 12.99 -5.21 -8.60
CA ALA A 21 12.73 -4.18 -7.61
C ALA A 21 11.44 -4.63 -6.93
N GLU A 22 11.59 -5.32 -5.80
CA GLU A 22 10.48 -5.55 -4.89
C GLU A 22 9.86 -4.18 -4.62
N PRO A 23 8.56 -3.99 -4.85
CA PRO A 23 7.92 -2.70 -4.60
C PRO A 23 8.23 -2.32 -3.16
N SER A 24 8.87 -1.16 -2.96
CA SER A 24 9.20 -0.70 -1.62
C SER A 24 7.89 -0.48 -0.86
N SER A 25 7.83 -0.95 0.39
CA SER A 25 6.65 -0.86 1.26
C SER A 25 6.09 0.57 1.39
N ASP A 26 6.96 1.56 1.18
CA ASP A 26 6.60 2.98 1.18
C ASP A 26 5.66 3.35 0.01
N VAL A 27 5.86 2.76 -1.17
CA VAL A 27 5.01 3.04 -2.35
C VAL A 27 3.61 2.49 -2.13
N GLU A 28 3.50 1.27 -1.62
CA GLU A 28 2.23 0.63 -1.30
C GLU A 28 1.45 1.42 -0.21
N SER A 29 2.16 1.93 0.79
CA SER A 29 1.56 2.76 1.86
C SER A 29 1.00 4.08 1.34
N LEU A 30 1.68 4.72 0.38
CA LEU A 30 1.22 5.96 -0.23
C LEU A 30 0.00 5.74 -1.14
N ASP A 31 -0.05 4.63 -1.87
CA ASP A 31 -1.20 4.31 -2.72
C ASP A 31 -2.45 4.00 -1.89
N ALA A 32 -2.30 3.30 -0.76
CA ALA A 32 -3.39 3.09 0.19
C ALA A 32 -3.93 4.42 0.76
N LEU A 33 -3.04 5.37 1.07
CA LEU A 33 -3.44 6.71 1.54
C LEU A 33 -4.19 7.50 0.44
N ARG A 34 -3.74 7.42 -0.82
CA ARG A 34 -4.44 8.06 -1.95
C ARG A 34 -5.85 7.50 -2.11
N ALA A 35 -6.00 6.18 -2.10
CA ALA A 35 -7.31 5.54 -2.19
C ALA A 35 -8.24 5.97 -1.05
N PHE A 36 -7.71 6.13 0.16
CA PHE A 36 -8.48 6.65 1.29
C PHE A 36 -8.96 8.10 1.06
N ILE A 37 -8.08 8.97 0.57
CA ILE A 37 -8.41 10.38 0.27
C ILE A 37 -9.49 10.47 -0.82
N GLU A 38 -9.39 9.68 -1.88
CA GLU A 38 -10.37 9.65 -2.97
C GLU A 38 -11.77 9.29 -2.47
N VAL A 39 -11.88 8.28 -1.61
CA VAL A 39 -13.16 7.88 -1.02
C VAL A 39 -13.69 8.94 -0.06
N TYR A 40 -12.83 9.56 0.74
CA TYR A 40 -13.19 10.64 1.64
C TYR A 40 -13.78 11.84 0.88
N GLU A 41 -13.11 12.28 -0.19
CA GLU A 41 -13.57 13.39 -1.03
C GLU A 41 -14.88 13.07 -1.75
N HIS A 42 -15.04 11.85 -2.25
CA HIS A 42 -16.28 11.40 -2.89
C HIS A 42 -17.47 11.45 -1.92
N ILE A 43 -17.30 10.96 -0.68
CA ILE A 43 -18.35 11.05 0.35
C ILE A 43 -18.70 12.52 0.64
N LYS A 44 -17.69 13.39 0.79
CA LYS A 44 -17.90 14.82 1.04
C LYS A 44 -18.63 15.53 -0.10
N GLY A 45 -18.41 15.13 -1.35
CA GLY A 45 -18.99 15.79 -2.52
C GLY A 45 -20.35 15.25 -2.95
N GLU A 46 -20.64 13.98 -2.67
CA GLU A 46 -21.80 13.28 -3.24
C GLU A 46 -22.80 12.77 -2.20
N TYR A 47 -22.48 12.80 -0.91
CA TYR A 47 -23.41 12.36 0.12
C TYR A 47 -24.55 13.36 0.31
N VAL A 48 -25.75 12.83 0.61
CA VAL A 48 -27.00 13.61 0.66
C VAL A 48 -27.05 14.62 1.81
N GLU A 49 -26.31 14.36 2.88
CA GLU A 49 -26.24 15.20 4.07
C GLU A 49 -24.80 15.67 4.31
N GLU A 50 -24.66 16.92 4.75
CA GLU A 50 -23.35 17.46 5.11
C GLU A 50 -22.84 16.79 6.40
N ILE A 51 -21.70 16.10 6.30
CA ILE A 51 -20.99 15.52 7.44
C ILE A 51 -19.76 16.38 7.74
N ASP A 52 -19.58 16.69 9.02
CA ASP A 52 -18.38 17.32 9.57
C ASP A 52 -17.13 16.44 9.33
N ASP A 53 -16.04 17.06 8.89
CA ASP A 53 -14.74 16.42 8.61
C ASP A 53 -14.21 15.62 9.82
N GLN A 54 -14.33 16.18 11.03
CA GLN A 54 -13.89 15.51 12.25
C GLN A 54 -14.74 14.27 12.51
N THR A 55 -16.05 14.36 12.35
CA THR A 55 -16.97 13.22 12.51
C THR A 55 -16.65 12.13 11.50
N LEU A 56 -16.54 12.46 10.20
CA LEU A 56 -16.26 11.48 9.16
C LEU A 56 -14.91 10.77 9.39
N LEU A 57 -13.87 11.52 9.77
CA LEU A 57 -12.56 10.96 10.06
C LEU A 57 -12.58 10.06 11.31
N ASN A 58 -13.24 10.50 12.37
CA ASN A 58 -13.38 9.71 13.59
C ASN A 58 -14.14 8.41 13.35
N ASP A 59 -15.19 8.45 12.54
CA ASP A 59 -16.01 7.29 12.21
C ASP A 59 -15.24 6.30 11.33
N ALA A 60 -14.46 6.80 10.37
CA ALA A 60 -13.55 5.97 9.57
C ALA A 60 -12.51 5.25 10.44
N ILE A 61 -11.88 5.96 11.39
CA ILE A 61 -10.91 5.37 12.33
C ILE A 61 -11.59 4.32 13.22
N ASN A 62 -12.76 4.62 13.79
CA ASN A 62 -13.49 3.67 14.62
C ASN A 62 -13.94 2.44 13.81
N GLY A 63 -14.33 2.61 12.55
CA GLY A 63 -14.66 1.51 11.64
C GLY A 63 -13.47 0.58 11.39
N MET A 64 -12.28 1.15 11.12
CA MET A 64 -11.04 0.37 10.97
C MET A 64 -10.68 -0.40 12.25
N LEU A 65 -10.77 0.24 13.41
CA LEU A 65 -10.46 -0.39 14.70
C LEU A 65 -11.45 -1.49 15.06
N THR A 66 -12.75 -1.26 14.88
CA THR A 66 -13.80 -2.25 15.14
C THR A 66 -13.60 -3.50 14.29
N LYS A 67 -13.12 -3.33 13.05
CA LYS A 67 -12.86 -4.46 12.16
C LYS A 67 -11.62 -5.26 12.57
N LEU A 68 -10.64 -4.61 13.17
CA LEU A 68 -9.42 -5.23 13.67
C LEU A 68 -9.66 -5.96 15.00
N ASP A 69 -10.34 -5.31 15.94
CA ASP A 69 -10.68 -5.84 17.26
C ASP A 69 -11.96 -5.15 17.78
N PRO A 70 -13.04 -5.89 18.09
CA PRO A 70 -14.30 -5.33 18.61
C PRO A 70 -14.17 -4.55 19.93
N HIS A 71 -13.08 -4.76 20.68
CA HIS A 71 -12.85 -4.06 21.94
C HIS A 71 -11.97 -2.81 21.80
N SER A 72 -11.43 -2.57 20.62
CA SER A 72 -10.62 -1.39 20.32
C SER A 72 -11.50 -0.18 19.99
N GLY A 73 -11.10 1.01 20.47
CA GLY A 73 -11.82 2.26 20.21
C GLY A 73 -10.87 3.45 20.15
N TYR A 74 -11.22 4.45 19.34
CA TYR A 74 -10.46 5.69 19.22
C TYR A 74 -10.97 6.73 20.22
N LEU A 75 -10.07 7.25 21.06
CA LEU A 75 -10.38 8.36 21.97
C LEU A 75 -10.16 9.67 21.23
N LYS A 76 -11.27 10.38 20.95
CA LYS A 76 -11.23 11.73 20.38
C LYS A 76 -10.40 12.65 21.30
N PRO A 77 -9.59 13.56 20.74
CA PRO A 77 -8.95 14.61 21.53
C PRO A 77 -10.01 15.32 22.38
N ARG A 78 -9.76 15.47 23.69
CA ARG A 78 -10.58 16.35 24.51
C ARG A 78 -10.18 17.78 24.18
N ASP A 79 -11.15 18.60 23.77
CA ASP A 79 -10.97 20.04 23.69
C ASP A 79 -10.49 20.52 25.08
N VAL A 80 -9.24 20.99 25.15
CA VAL A 80 -8.63 21.60 26.35
C VAL A 80 -8.64 23.11 26.23
#